data_AF-A0A955W300-F1
#
_entry.id   AF-A0A955W300-F1
#
_cell.length_a   1.000
_cell.length_b   1.000
_cell.length_c   1.000
_cell.angle_alpha   90.00
_cell.angle_beta   90.00
_cell.angle_gamma   90.00
#
_symmetry.space_group_name_H-M   'P 1'
#
loop_
_entity.id
_entity.type
_entity.pdbx_description
1 polymer ?
#
loop_
_entity_poly.entity_id
_entity_poly.type
_entity_poly.pdbx_seq_one_letter_code
_entity_poly.pdbx_strand_id
1 'polypeptide(L)'
;MTGQTLRGALLGAIAAALVVTSSTGGSSARAQPVPAGQAPEAAPRGPADVMRRAQERAKAAADADKLAVPAPAPSAAGADDVRAAAAAHATANPHASIEQMLSKRPPIATAEPDKTLPAGTIDALVVDEKGRPIPDTTVRVGIMHARESARSEVTGVTGADGVARFEHLAVGSEQAYRVTLDYDGARYATTPFRLDPAVGERVHIRRVPTTHDPRTVLQVLGQTMLEVQNERMHVVEQARLLNVGDATYVFPKDGLHVALPEGFKAFTAQRGMGDQHLLADDKGFAFTGSIPPGGVELTWAYDVPLDGTEAHLQHAIVFPTVRYRVLTSSSPGLKLAVAGFPASQTHSGGDQDLLYTQIERTPGSPAFKTLDVTVSGIPGPGPYRWIAVAIAGVFVLGGLVLVFRRAPAPRAADVAMTGVAARKEALLDEAAALEAEREQGRIGPEYHARRRRELLDELAEVLRVEAQAARSASR
;
A
#
# COMPACT_ATOMS: atom_id res chain seq x y z
N MET A 1 16.85 -43.60 48.60
CA MET A 1 17.99 -43.39 47.68
C MET A 1 17.61 -42.26 46.75
N THR A 2 18.39 -41.16 46.79
CA THR A 2 18.72 -40.20 45.70
C THR A 2 17.70 -39.98 44.58
N GLY A 3 17.23 -38.77 44.24
CA GLY A 3 17.54 -37.40 44.65
C GLY A 3 16.90 -36.41 43.66
N GLN A 4 16.80 -35.13 44.09
CA GLN A 4 16.91 -33.87 43.30
C GLN A 4 16.07 -33.69 41.99
N THR A 5 15.42 -32.57 41.66
CA THR A 5 15.67 -31.13 41.90
C THR A 5 14.50 -30.29 41.35
N LEU A 6 14.15 -29.22 42.09
CA LEU A 6 13.84 -27.82 41.69
C LEU A 6 12.64 -27.37 40.80
N ARG A 7 12.03 -26.29 41.34
CA ARG A 7 11.41 -25.07 40.73
C ARG A 7 10.00 -25.24 40.14
N GLY A 8 8.99 -24.43 40.46
CA GLY A 8 8.93 -23.11 41.10
C GLY A 8 8.24 -22.10 40.17
N ALA A 9 6.95 -21.81 40.43
CA ALA A 9 6.30 -20.49 40.61
C ALA A 9 6.57 -19.35 39.59
N LEU A 10 5.67 -18.43 39.25
CA LEU A 10 4.25 -18.15 39.48
C LEU A 10 3.86 -17.08 38.42
N LEU A 11 2.60 -17.06 38.00
CA LEU A 11 1.98 -15.92 37.30
C LEU A 11 1.87 -14.68 38.20
N GLY A 12 1.80 -13.50 37.59
CA GLY A 12 1.24 -12.31 38.25
C GLY A 12 1.63 -10.99 37.62
N ALA A 13 0.71 -10.41 36.85
CA ALA A 13 0.76 -9.04 36.34
C ALA A 13 0.82 -7.98 37.45
N ILE A 14 1.23 -6.74 37.12
CA ILE A 14 0.58 -5.48 37.51
C ILE A 14 1.21 -4.30 36.77
N ALA A 15 0.34 -3.37 36.37
CA ALA A 15 0.59 -2.08 35.74
C ALA A 15 0.98 -0.98 36.74
N ALA A 16 1.75 0.02 36.28
CA ALA A 16 1.74 1.42 36.75
C ALA A 16 2.58 2.24 35.73
N ALA A 17 1.99 3.13 34.93
CA ALA A 17 1.60 4.50 35.26
C ALA A 17 2.79 5.35 35.72
N LEU A 18 3.39 6.10 34.78
CA LEU A 18 4.32 7.19 35.11
C LEU A 18 3.67 8.53 34.77
N VAL A 19 3.30 9.25 35.83
CA VAL A 19 2.92 10.66 35.83
C VAL A 19 4.19 11.47 35.62
N VAL A 20 4.25 12.25 34.55
CA VAL A 20 5.33 13.24 34.34
C VAL A 20 4.88 14.57 34.91
N THR A 21 5.56 14.99 35.99
CA THR A 21 5.46 16.33 36.58
C THR A 21 6.07 17.37 35.64
N SER A 22 5.26 18.33 35.22
CA SER A 22 5.70 19.50 34.45
C SER A 22 6.38 20.52 35.37
N SER A 23 7.69 20.74 35.19
CA SER A 23 8.39 21.91 35.75
C SER A 23 8.33 23.07 34.77
N THR A 24 7.67 24.15 35.20
CA THR A 24 7.66 25.47 34.57
C THR A 24 9.04 26.14 34.66
N GLY A 25 9.60 26.51 33.52
CA GLY A 25 10.77 27.38 33.40
C GLY A 25 10.70 28.13 32.07
N GLY A 26 10.26 29.38 32.12
CA GLY A 26 10.07 30.22 30.94
C GLY A 26 11.38 30.70 30.33
N SER A 27 11.44 30.67 29.00
CA SER A 27 12.30 31.55 28.22
C SER A 27 11.55 31.97 26.96
N SER A 28 11.18 33.25 26.93
CA SER A 28 10.50 33.90 25.83
C SER A 28 11.41 34.00 24.60
N ALA A 29 11.03 33.35 23.50
CA ALA A 29 11.53 33.67 22.18
C ALA A 29 10.35 33.73 21.20
N ARG A 30 10.23 34.89 20.53
CA ARG A 30 9.20 35.31 19.57
C ARG A 30 8.71 34.19 18.64
N ALA A 31 7.40 33.93 18.65
CA ALA A 31 6.69 33.24 17.58
C ALA A 31 6.48 34.21 16.40
N GLN A 32 6.83 33.77 15.19
CA GLN A 32 6.33 34.37 13.94
C GLN A 32 4.94 33.79 13.64
N PRO A 33 4.00 34.57 13.08
CA PRO A 33 2.67 34.08 12.74
C PRO A 33 2.73 33.14 11.53
N VAL A 34 2.21 31.92 11.70
CA VAL A 34 1.91 30.99 10.61
C VAL A 34 0.65 31.49 9.88
N PRO A 35 0.63 31.57 8.54
CA PRO A 35 -0.59 31.91 7.81
C PRO A 35 -1.61 30.77 7.94
N ALA A 36 -2.83 31.14 8.37
CA ALA A 36 -3.96 30.23 8.49
C ALA A 36 -4.39 29.72 7.11
N GLY A 37 -4.39 28.40 6.90
CA GLY A 37 -4.90 27.83 5.65
C GLY A 37 -4.69 26.34 5.36
N GLN A 38 -4.01 25.56 6.20
CA GLN A 38 -3.83 24.13 5.92
C GLN A 38 -4.14 23.30 7.17
N ALA A 39 -5.26 22.57 7.11
CA ALA A 39 -5.53 21.49 8.06
C ALA A 39 -4.53 20.35 7.78
N PRO A 40 -3.92 19.74 8.80
CA PRO A 40 -3.03 18.60 8.59
C PRO A 40 -3.81 17.44 7.96
N GLU A 41 -3.38 17.02 6.77
CA GLU A 41 -3.99 15.91 6.02
C GLU A 41 -3.93 14.64 6.87
N ALA A 42 -5.08 14.01 7.10
CA ALA A 42 -5.17 12.83 7.93
C ALA A 42 -4.33 11.68 7.36
N ALA A 43 -3.57 11.02 8.25
CA ALA A 43 -2.77 9.85 7.91
C ALA A 43 -3.60 8.79 7.15
N PRO A 44 -3.04 8.14 6.12
CA PRO A 44 -3.77 7.18 5.30
C PRO A 44 -4.25 5.99 6.13
N ARG A 45 -5.48 5.54 5.87
CA ARG A 45 -6.14 4.50 6.69
C ARG A 45 -5.77 3.07 6.30
N GLY A 46 -4.83 2.89 5.36
CA GLY A 46 -4.32 1.59 4.93
C GLY A 46 -3.76 1.58 3.49
N PRO A 47 -3.26 0.44 3.01
CA PRO A 47 -2.58 0.32 1.71
C PRO A 47 -3.46 0.72 0.50
N ALA A 48 -4.76 0.40 0.53
CA ALA A 48 -5.69 0.82 -0.52
C ALA A 48 -5.86 2.35 -0.58
N ASP A 49 -5.73 3.02 0.55
CA ASP A 49 -5.85 4.48 0.67
C ASP A 49 -4.60 5.17 0.10
N VAL A 50 -3.43 4.56 0.31
CA VAL A 50 -2.16 4.98 -0.30
C VAL A 50 -2.20 4.80 -1.82
N MET A 51 -2.66 3.65 -2.31
CA MET A 51 -2.77 3.38 -3.75
C MET A 51 -3.77 4.31 -4.44
N ARG A 52 -4.90 4.64 -3.78
CA ARG A 52 -5.85 5.63 -4.30
C ARG A 52 -5.22 7.02 -4.40
N ARG A 53 -4.52 7.48 -3.35
CA ARG A 53 -3.82 8.77 -3.37
C ARG A 53 -2.70 8.80 -4.42
N ALA A 54 -1.99 7.70 -4.60
CA ALA A 54 -0.99 7.53 -5.65
C ALA A 54 -1.60 7.64 -7.06
N GLN A 55 -2.78 7.02 -7.29
CA GLN A 55 -3.51 7.14 -8.56
C GLN A 55 -4.03 8.56 -8.81
N GLU A 56 -4.56 9.23 -7.79
CA GLU A 56 -5.00 10.64 -7.88
C GLU A 56 -3.83 11.57 -8.22
N ARG A 57 -2.66 11.34 -7.62
CA ARG A 57 -1.41 12.07 -7.93
C ARG A 57 -0.89 11.76 -9.34
N ALA A 58 -0.91 10.50 -9.76
CA ALA A 58 -0.53 10.09 -11.11
C ALA A 58 -1.44 10.72 -12.18
N LYS A 59 -2.74 10.87 -11.88
CA LYS A 59 -3.70 11.56 -12.74
C LYS A 59 -3.44 13.07 -12.79
N ALA A 60 -3.18 13.72 -11.66
CA ALA A 60 -2.81 15.14 -11.62
C ALA A 60 -1.52 15.42 -12.41
N ALA A 61 -0.52 14.54 -12.31
CA ALA A 61 0.71 14.62 -13.11
C ALA A 61 0.47 14.41 -14.61
N ALA A 62 -0.52 13.60 -14.99
CA ALA A 62 -0.92 13.42 -16.40
C ALA A 62 -1.69 14.65 -16.95
N ASP A 63 -2.44 15.36 -16.12
CA ASP A 63 -3.13 16.59 -16.52
C ASP A 63 -2.18 17.80 -16.62
N ALA A 64 -1.08 17.83 -15.85
CA ALA A 64 -0.02 18.83 -15.99
C ALA A 64 0.72 18.74 -17.35
N ASP A 65 0.81 17.55 -17.96
CA ASP A 65 1.41 17.32 -19.29
C ASP A 65 0.62 18.02 -20.42
N LYS A 66 -0.67 18.31 -20.21
CA LYS A 66 -1.52 19.02 -21.18
C LYS A 66 -1.28 20.53 -21.23
N LEU A 67 -0.60 21.09 -20.22
CA LEU A 67 -0.35 22.54 -20.08
C LEU A 67 1.10 22.94 -20.49
N ALA A 68 1.97 21.99 -20.78
CA ALA A 68 3.39 22.21 -21.06
C ALA A 68 3.76 22.26 -22.56
N VAL A 69 2.90 22.84 -23.41
CA VAL A 69 3.29 23.19 -24.79
C VAL A 69 3.85 24.62 -24.80
N PRO A 70 5.16 24.84 -25.02
CA PRO A 70 5.69 26.18 -25.18
C PRO A 70 5.32 26.72 -26.56
N ALA A 71 4.67 27.88 -26.60
CA ALA A 71 4.51 28.66 -27.84
C ALA A 71 5.90 29.16 -28.31
N PRO A 72 6.24 29.05 -29.60
CA PRO A 72 7.48 29.63 -30.10
C PRO A 72 7.40 31.15 -30.15
N ALA A 73 8.44 31.83 -29.66
CA ALA A 73 8.61 33.27 -29.72
C ALA A 73 8.83 33.76 -31.18
N PRO A 74 8.41 34.99 -31.54
CA PRO A 74 8.49 35.48 -32.91
C PRO A 74 9.90 35.99 -33.23
N SER A 75 10.55 35.45 -34.27
CA SER A 75 11.69 36.09 -34.91
C SER A 75 11.24 36.79 -36.19
N ALA A 76 11.49 38.09 -36.26
CA ALA A 76 11.26 38.92 -37.44
C ALA A 76 12.35 38.67 -38.50
N ALA A 77 11.95 38.23 -39.71
CA ALA A 77 12.52 38.62 -41.01
C ALA A 77 11.85 37.86 -42.17
N GLY A 78 11.33 38.59 -43.16
CA GLY A 78 11.15 38.13 -44.54
C GLY A 78 9.80 37.48 -44.91
N ALA A 79 8.80 38.30 -45.25
CA ALA A 79 7.75 37.93 -46.20
C ALA A 79 8.42 37.82 -47.60
N ASP A 80 8.33 36.73 -48.36
CA ASP A 80 7.12 36.31 -49.08
C ASP A 80 7.15 34.83 -49.56
N ASP A 81 8.00 33.94 -49.04
CA ASP A 81 8.13 32.56 -49.59
C ASP A 81 7.61 31.41 -48.68
N VAL A 82 6.89 31.70 -47.59
CA VAL A 82 6.53 30.66 -46.59
C VAL A 82 5.13 30.05 -46.78
N ARG A 83 4.31 30.54 -47.73
CA ARG A 83 2.92 30.05 -47.85
C ARG A 83 2.76 28.72 -48.61
N ALA A 84 3.81 28.18 -49.21
CA ALA A 84 3.80 26.86 -49.87
C ALA A 84 4.52 25.74 -49.08
N ALA A 85 5.32 26.08 -48.06
CA ALA A 85 6.04 25.11 -47.22
C ALA A 85 5.39 24.87 -45.83
N ALA A 86 4.41 25.69 -45.44
CA ALA A 86 3.69 25.59 -44.17
C ALA A 86 2.64 24.45 -44.11
N ALA A 87 2.51 23.63 -45.16
CA ALA A 87 1.59 22.49 -45.21
C ALA A 87 2.29 21.12 -45.02
N ALA A 88 3.62 21.07 -44.88
CA ALA A 88 4.37 19.80 -44.85
C ALA A 88 5.10 19.47 -43.53
N HIS A 89 5.10 20.37 -42.53
CA HIS A 89 5.73 20.13 -41.23
C HIS A 89 4.83 20.47 -40.05
N ALA A 90 3.58 19.99 -40.08
CA ALA A 90 2.89 19.66 -38.84
C ALA A 90 3.64 18.47 -38.24
N THR A 91 4.48 18.73 -37.24
CA THR A 91 5.14 17.73 -36.41
C THR A 91 4.05 16.80 -35.85
N ALA A 92 3.93 15.63 -36.47
CA ALA A 92 3.08 14.55 -36.00
C ALA A 92 3.55 14.20 -34.58
N ASN A 93 2.76 14.59 -33.59
CA ASN A 93 3.02 14.26 -32.20
C ASN A 93 2.80 12.75 -32.05
N PRO A 94 3.85 11.90 -31.94
CA PRO A 94 3.72 10.45 -32.05
C PRO A 94 2.80 9.86 -30.96
N HIS A 95 2.64 10.59 -29.86
CA HIS A 95 1.79 10.25 -28.72
C HIS A 95 0.30 10.33 -29.04
N ALA A 96 -0.13 11.39 -29.74
CA ALA A 96 -1.49 11.48 -30.24
C ALA A 96 -1.77 10.30 -31.18
N SER A 97 -0.78 9.88 -31.96
CA SER A 97 -0.90 8.73 -32.85
C SER A 97 -1.03 7.40 -32.10
N ILE A 98 -0.25 7.13 -31.04
CA ILE A 98 -0.34 5.88 -30.25
C ILE A 98 -1.66 5.81 -29.46
N GLU A 99 -2.06 6.89 -28.80
CA GLU A 99 -3.32 6.95 -28.04
C GLU A 99 -4.54 6.88 -28.97
N GLN A 100 -4.45 7.48 -30.15
CA GLN A 100 -5.45 7.36 -31.20
C GLN A 100 -5.45 5.95 -31.84
N MET A 101 -4.30 5.27 -31.95
CA MET A 101 -4.22 3.88 -32.40
C MET A 101 -4.85 2.92 -31.39
N LEU A 102 -4.63 3.15 -30.09
CA LEU A 102 -5.27 2.42 -28.99
C LEU A 102 -6.80 2.61 -29.01
N SER A 103 -7.26 3.84 -29.22
CA SER A 103 -8.68 4.21 -29.20
C SER A 103 -9.46 3.75 -30.44
N LYS A 104 -8.77 3.46 -31.55
CA LYS A 104 -9.39 3.04 -32.82
C LYS A 104 -9.56 1.52 -32.94
N ARG A 105 -8.94 0.72 -32.07
CA ARG A 105 -9.09 -0.74 -32.14
C ARG A 105 -10.39 -1.18 -31.47
N PRO A 106 -11.25 -1.94 -32.16
CA PRO A 106 -12.44 -2.48 -31.55
C PRO A 106 -12.07 -3.32 -30.32
N PRO A 107 -12.82 -3.21 -29.21
CA PRO A 107 -12.65 -4.10 -28.08
C PRO A 107 -12.72 -5.57 -28.50
N ILE A 108 -12.00 -6.42 -27.78
CA ILE A 108 -11.96 -7.87 -28.04
C ILE A 108 -13.22 -8.57 -27.51
N ALA A 109 -13.84 -8.02 -26.48
CA ALA A 109 -15.11 -8.50 -25.96
C ALA A 109 -15.98 -7.32 -25.49
N THR A 110 -17.25 -7.32 -25.89
CA THR A 110 -18.26 -6.35 -25.46
C THR A 110 -19.56 -7.03 -25.05
N ALA A 111 -20.35 -6.32 -24.25
CA ALA A 111 -21.70 -6.67 -23.87
C ALA A 111 -22.54 -5.41 -24.04
N GLU A 112 -23.62 -5.51 -24.81
CA GLU A 112 -24.53 -4.40 -25.07
C GLU A 112 -25.99 -4.87 -24.99
N PRO A 113 -26.90 -4.08 -24.40
CA PRO A 113 -28.32 -4.42 -24.38
C PRO A 113 -28.92 -4.51 -25.79
N ASP A 114 -29.74 -5.51 -26.04
CA ASP A 114 -30.38 -5.76 -27.33
C ASP A 114 -31.90 -5.96 -27.17
N LYS A 115 -32.67 -5.00 -27.70
CA LYS A 115 -34.13 -4.99 -27.64
C LYS A 115 -34.79 -6.16 -28.37
N THR A 116 -34.06 -6.84 -29.25
CA THR A 116 -34.56 -8.02 -29.96
C THR A 116 -34.47 -9.29 -29.12
N LEU A 117 -33.74 -9.25 -28.00
CA LEU A 117 -33.60 -10.35 -27.07
C LEU A 117 -34.54 -10.18 -25.86
N PRO A 118 -35.19 -11.26 -25.39
CA PRO A 118 -36.02 -11.19 -24.20
C PRO A 118 -35.17 -10.98 -22.93
N ALA A 119 -35.75 -10.33 -21.92
CA ALA A 119 -35.12 -10.15 -20.62
C ALA A 119 -34.66 -11.49 -20.03
N GLY A 120 -33.52 -11.47 -19.32
CA GLY A 120 -32.91 -12.68 -18.76
C GLY A 120 -32.19 -13.55 -19.79
N THR A 121 -31.84 -12.99 -20.95
CA THR A 121 -31.12 -13.69 -22.02
C THR A 121 -29.75 -13.07 -22.28
N ILE A 122 -28.76 -13.91 -22.52
CA ILE A 122 -27.45 -13.53 -23.08
C ILE A 122 -27.24 -14.31 -24.37
N ASP A 123 -27.04 -13.61 -25.48
CA ASP A 123 -26.55 -14.19 -26.74
C ASP A 123 -25.06 -13.88 -26.90
N ALA A 124 -24.21 -14.87 -26.69
CA ALA A 124 -22.77 -14.74 -26.88
C ALA A 124 -22.36 -15.16 -28.29
N LEU A 125 -22.14 -14.17 -29.15
CA LEU A 125 -21.61 -14.34 -30.50
C LEU A 125 -20.08 -14.37 -30.47
N VAL A 126 -19.49 -15.46 -30.94
CA VAL A 126 -18.04 -15.63 -31.10
C VAL A 126 -17.68 -15.56 -32.59
N VAL A 127 -16.78 -14.66 -32.94
CA VAL A 127 -16.31 -14.47 -34.32
C VAL A 127 -14.79 -14.51 -34.42
N ASP A 128 -14.29 -14.85 -35.60
CA ASP A 128 -12.86 -14.76 -35.93
C ASP A 128 -12.42 -13.31 -36.22
N GLU A 129 -11.14 -13.13 -36.57
CA GLU A 129 -10.58 -11.82 -36.91
C GLU A 129 -11.23 -11.14 -38.14
N LYS A 130 -11.94 -11.92 -38.97
CA LYS A 130 -12.66 -11.45 -40.17
C LYS A 130 -14.16 -11.27 -39.92
N GLY A 131 -14.62 -11.48 -38.68
CA GLY A 131 -16.03 -11.39 -38.32
C GLY A 131 -16.85 -12.62 -38.71
N ARG A 132 -16.23 -13.73 -39.11
CA ARG A 132 -16.95 -14.97 -39.42
C ARG A 132 -17.30 -15.70 -38.13
N PRO A 133 -18.51 -16.27 -38.02
CA PRO A 133 -18.91 -17.00 -36.82
C PRO A 133 -18.04 -18.24 -36.59
N ILE A 134 -17.79 -18.54 -35.31
CA ILE A 134 -17.02 -19.71 -34.90
C ILE A 134 -17.94 -20.70 -34.17
N PRO A 135 -18.25 -21.86 -34.77
CA PRO A 135 -19.03 -22.90 -34.11
C PRO A 135 -18.20 -23.71 -33.10
N ASP A 136 -18.90 -24.58 -32.35
CA ASP A 136 -18.33 -25.62 -31.50
C ASP A 136 -17.35 -25.11 -30.45
N THR A 137 -17.55 -23.87 -29.99
CA THR A 137 -16.69 -23.19 -29.03
C THR A 137 -17.41 -23.06 -27.69
N THR A 138 -16.75 -23.48 -26.61
CA THR A 138 -17.32 -23.38 -25.26
C THR A 138 -17.21 -21.95 -24.74
N VAL A 139 -18.36 -21.36 -24.43
CA VAL A 139 -18.50 -20.05 -23.80
C VAL A 139 -18.97 -20.24 -22.36
N ARG A 140 -18.43 -19.46 -21.45
CA ARG A 140 -18.78 -19.50 -20.03
C ARG A 140 -19.37 -18.16 -19.59
N VAL A 141 -20.49 -18.21 -18.88
CA VAL A 141 -21.06 -17.06 -18.19
C VAL A 141 -20.84 -17.24 -16.69
N GLY A 142 -19.94 -16.43 -16.12
CA GLY A 142 -19.76 -16.31 -14.68
C GLY A 142 -20.83 -15.40 -14.08
N ILE A 143 -21.38 -15.82 -12.94
CA ILE A 143 -22.43 -15.13 -12.20
C ILE A 143 -21.85 -14.71 -10.83
N MET A 144 -21.83 -13.41 -10.61
CA MET A 144 -21.30 -12.78 -9.39
C MET A 144 -22.48 -12.26 -8.56
N HIS A 145 -22.72 -12.85 -7.39
CA HIS A 145 -23.81 -12.42 -6.50
C HIS A 145 -23.35 -11.27 -5.60
N ALA A 146 -24.19 -10.24 -5.42
CA ALA A 146 -23.82 -9.05 -4.67
C ALA A 146 -23.72 -9.26 -3.15
N ARG A 147 -24.52 -10.19 -2.61
CA ARG A 147 -24.64 -10.45 -1.16
C ARG A 147 -23.86 -11.66 -0.67
N GLU A 148 -23.39 -12.49 -1.58
CA GLU A 148 -22.69 -13.73 -1.27
C GLU A 148 -21.34 -13.73 -1.97
N SER A 149 -20.30 -14.23 -1.31
CA SER A 149 -19.03 -14.54 -2.01
C SER A 149 -19.16 -15.75 -2.96
N ALA A 150 -20.36 -16.33 -3.07
CA ALA A 150 -20.69 -17.39 -4.00
C ALA A 150 -20.54 -16.90 -5.44
N ARG A 151 -19.80 -17.68 -6.23
CA ARG A 151 -19.73 -17.54 -7.68
C ARG A 151 -20.31 -18.80 -8.27
N SER A 152 -21.26 -18.64 -9.18
CA SER A 152 -21.75 -19.73 -10.01
C SER A 152 -21.39 -19.47 -11.46
N GLU A 153 -21.44 -20.50 -12.29
CA GLU A 153 -21.19 -20.38 -13.71
C GLU A 153 -22.14 -21.28 -14.50
N VAL A 154 -22.46 -20.85 -15.71
CA VAL A 154 -23.13 -21.67 -16.71
C VAL A 154 -22.30 -21.69 -17.98
N THR A 155 -22.34 -22.80 -18.71
CA THR A 155 -21.56 -23.00 -19.93
C THR A 155 -22.48 -23.33 -21.10
N GLY A 156 -22.13 -22.83 -22.27
CA GLY A 156 -22.83 -23.07 -23.53
C GLY A 156 -21.82 -23.30 -24.65
N VAL A 157 -22.25 -23.96 -25.72
CA VAL A 157 -21.42 -24.18 -26.92
C VAL A 157 -22.04 -23.40 -28.07
N THR A 158 -21.20 -22.74 -28.86
CA THR A 158 -21.67 -21.96 -30.01
C THR A 158 -22.21 -22.85 -31.12
N GLY A 159 -23.34 -22.47 -31.71
CA GLY A 159 -23.91 -23.13 -32.89
C GLY A 159 -23.19 -22.78 -34.19
N ALA A 160 -23.73 -23.24 -35.32
CA ALA A 160 -23.20 -22.95 -36.67
C ALA A 160 -23.14 -21.44 -37.00
N ASP A 161 -23.99 -20.66 -36.34
CA ASP A 161 -24.05 -19.19 -36.40
C ASP A 161 -23.08 -18.50 -35.44
N GLY A 162 -22.28 -19.27 -34.70
CA GLY A 162 -21.30 -18.76 -33.72
C GLY A 162 -21.93 -18.26 -32.43
N VAL A 163 -23.22 -18.51 -32.19
CA VAL A 163 -23.94 -18.01 -31.01
C VAL A 163 -24.12 -19.12 -29.97
N ALA A 164 -23.76 -18.82 -28.73
CA ALA A 164 -24.18 -19.58 -27.55
C ALA A 164 -25.23 -18.77 -26.79
N ARG A 165 -26.45 -19.30 -26.69
CA ARG A 165 -27.58 -18.64 -26.00
C ARG A 165 -27.74 -19.16 -24.58
N PHE A 166 -27.91 -18.24 -23.64
CA PHE A 166 -28.17 -18.50 -22.24
C PHE A 166 -29.49 -17.82 -21.84
N GLU A 167 -30.43 -18.58 -21.30
CA GLU A 167 -31.78 -18.12 -20.98
C GLU A 167 -32.08 -18.29 -19.49
N HIS A 168 -33.20 -17.70 -19.06
CA HIS A 168 -33.69 -17.78 -17.68
C HIS A 168 -32.68 -17.27 -16.64
N LEU A 169 -31.84 -16.32 -17.04
CA LEU A 169 -30.91 -15.65 -16.14
C LEU A 169 -31.66 -14.59 -15.33
N ALA A 170 -31.31 -14.49 -14.05
CA ALA A 170 -31.88 -13.47 -13.18
C ALA A 170 -31.54 -12.05 -13.69
N VAL A 171 -32.50 -11.14 -13.59
CA VAL A 171 -32.32 -9.73 -13.96
C VAL A 171 -32.17 -8.83 -12.73
N GLY A 172 -31.71 -7.59 -12.90
CA GLY A 172 -31.64 -6.60 -11.83
C GLY A 172 -30.26 -6.46 -11.17
N SER A 173 -30.22 -5.87 -9.96
CA SER A 173 -28.99 -5.40 -9.32
C SER A 173 -28.29 -6.39 -8.39
N GLU A 174 -28.92 -7.53 -8.10
CA GLU A 174 -28.43 -8.52 -7.12
C GLU A 174 -27.32 -9.43 -7.68
N GLN A 175 -27.10 -9.42 -9.00
CA GLN A 175 -26.04 -10.17 -9.65
C GLN A 175 -25.41 -9.38 -10.80
N ALA A 176 -24.17 -9.73 -11.13
CA ALA A 176 -23.47 -9.29 -12.33
C ALA A 176 -22.99 -10.50 -13.12
N TYR A 177 -22.99 -10.35 -14.44
CA TYR A 177 -22.58 -11.38 -15.40
C TYR A 177 -21.26 -11.00 -16.03
N ARG A 178 -20.49 -12.02 -16.38
CA ARG A 178 -19.27 -11.88 -17.15
C ARG A 178 -19.16 -13.05 -18.10
N VAL A 179 -19.08 -12.77 -19.39
CA VAL A 179 -18.90 -13.81 -20.40
C VAL A 179 -17.41 -13.98 -20.67
N THR A 180 -16.96 -15.23 -20.72
CA THR A 180 -15.57 -15.62 -20.87
C THR A 180 -15.42 -16.69 -21.94
N LEU A 181 -14.35 -16.58 -22.72
CA LEU A 181 -13.89 -17.55 -23.69
C LEU A 181 -12.41 -17.82 -23.45
N ASP A 182 -12.05 -19.08 -23.18
CA ASP A 182 -10.67 -19.53 -23.11
C ASP A 182 -10.26 -20.10 -24.47
N TYR A 183 -9.11 -19.68 -25.00
CA TYR A 183 -8.59 -20.15 -26.29
C TYR A 183 -7.06 -20.10 -26.29
N ASP A 184 -6.44 -21.26 -26.50
CA ASP A 184 -4.99 -21.42 -26.72
C ASP A 184 -4.10 -20.64 -25.72
N GLY A 185 -4.42 -20.79 -24.43
CA GLY A 185 -3.69 -20.12 -23.35
C GLY A 185 -4.07 -18.65 -23.10
N ALA A 186 -4.96 -18.07 -23.90
CA ALA A 186 -5.54 -16.75 -23.69
C ALA A 186 -6.98 -16.83 -23.13
N ARG A 187 -7.35 -15.84 -22.31
CA ARG A 187 -8.73 -15.62 -21.89
C ARG A 187 -9.28 -14.30 -22.40
N TYR A 188 -10.38 -14.38 -23.12
CA TYR A 188 -11.18 -13.24 -23.53
C TYR A 188 -12.38 -13.11 -22.62
N ALA A 189 -12.67 -11.90 -22.16
CA ALA A 189 -13.83 -11.69 -21.32
C ALA A 189 -14.38 -10.27 -21.42
N THR A 190 -15.69 -10.15 -21.24
CA THR A 190 -16.36 -8.86 -21.12
C THR A 190 -15.99 -8.19 -19.79
N THR A 191 -16.18 -6.88 -19.71
CA THR A 191 -16.37 -6.23 -18.40
C THR A 191 -17.63 -6.81 -17.75
N PRO A 192 -17.71 -6.88 -16.40
CA PRO A 192 -18.93 -7.28 -15.73
C PRO A 192 -20.08 -6.33 -16.11
N PHE A 193 -21.25 -6.91 -16.39
CA PHE A 193 -22.47 -6.17 -16.71
C PHE A 193 -23.66 -6.74 -15.95
N ARG A 194 -24.78 -6.02 -15.94
CA ARG A 194 -26.04 -6.46 -15.34
C ARG A 194 -27.07 -6.63 -16.43
N LEU A 195 -27.94 -7.62 -16.30
CA LEU A 195 -29.04 -7.79 -17.21
C LEU A 195 -30.16 -6.80 -16.89
N ASP A 196 -30.58 -6.09 -17.93
CA ASP A 196 -31.73 -5.19 -17.89
C ASP A 196 -33.03 -6.02 -17.70
N PRO A 197 -34.01 -5.54 -16.91
CA PRO A 197 -35.26 -6.27 -16.71
C PRO A 197 -36.21 -6.24 -17.91
N ALA A 198 -35.97 -5.41 -18.92
CA ALA A 198 -36.81 -5.25 -20.10
C ALA A 198 -36.24 -5.91 -21.36
N VAL A 199 -34.92 -6.10 -21.46
CA VAL A 199 -34.24 -6.60 -22.66
C VAL A 199 -33.12 -7.58 -22.32
N GLY A 200 -32.73 -8.42 -23.29
CA GLY A 200 -31.55 -9.27 -23.16
C GLY A 200 -30.25 -8.54 -23.52
N GLU A 201 -29.12 -9.23 -23.37
CA GLU A 201 -27.79 -8.72 -23.70
C GLU A 201 -27.20 -9.47 -24.89
N ARG A 202 -26.64 -8.73 -25.85
CA ARG A 202 -25.80 -9.30 -26.90
C ARG A 202 -24.34 -9.14 -26.52
N VAL A 203 -23.64 -10.26 -26.44
CA VAL A 203 -22.21 -10.31 -26.19
C VAL A 203 -21.49 -10.62 -27.49
N HIS A 204 -20.45 -9.85 -27.77
CA HIS A 204 -19.60 -10.07 -28.93
C HIS A 204 -18.18 -10.35 -28.47
N ILE A 205 -17.63 -11.52 -28.82
CA ILE A 205 -16.25 -11.91 -28.52
C ILE A 205 -15.53 -12.18 -29.83
N ARG A 206 -14.45 -11.43 -30.07
CA ARG A 206 -13.58 -11.63 -31.23
C ARG A 206 -12.38 -12.48 -30.82
N ARG A 207 -12.38 -13.73 -31.27
CA ARG A 207 -11.26 -14.66 -31.09
C ARG A 207 -10.24 -14.41 -32.18
N VAL A 208 -9.04 -14.00 -31.79
CA VAL A 208 -7.90 -13.78 -32.70
C VAL A 208 -6.87 -14.91 -32.55
N PRO A 209 -5.97 -15.11 -33.52
CA PRO A 209 -4.83 -16.01 -33.35
C PRO A 209 -3.99 -15.63 -32.12
N THR A 210 -3.22 -16.59 -31.60
CA THR A 210 -2.26 -16.38 -30.51
C THR A 210 -0.83 -16.30 -31.05
N THR A 211 0.06 -15.68 -30.30
CA THR A 211 1.50 -15.63 -30.59
C THR A 211 2.30 -15.64 -29.29
N HIS A 212 3.50 -16.20 -29.35
CA HIS A 212 4.50 -16.10 -28.29
C HIS A 212 5.66 -15.19 -28.67
N ASP A 213 5.54 -14.42 -29.77
CA ASP A 213 6.57 -13.48 -30.20
C ASP A 213 6.50 -12.19 -29.35
N PRO A 214 7.46 -11.95 -28.44
CA PRO A 214 7.43 -10.80 -27.53
C PRO A 214 7.63 -9.47 -28.27
N ARG A 215 8.10 -9.49 -29.54
CA ARG A 215 8.28 -8.28 -30.36
C ARG A 215 6.96 -7.58 -30.69
N THR A 216 5.83 -8.25 -30.49
CA THR A 216 4.49 -7.70 -30.70
C THR A 216 4.04 -6.80 -29.54
N VAL A 217 4.69 -6.87 -28.38
CA VAL A 217 4.34 -6.12 -27.19
C VAL A 217 5.37 -5.02 -26.93
N LEU A 218 4.87 -3.79 -26.81
CA LEU A 218 5.67 -2.60 -26.49
C LEU A 218 5.21 -2.01 -25.17
N GLN A 219 6.15 -1.58 -24.34
CA GLN A 219 5.83 -0.75 -23.19
C GLN A 219 5.80 0.72 -23.63
N VAL A 220 4.61 1.27 -23.83
CA VAL A 220 4.45 2.66 -24.29
C VAL A 220 4.76 3.66 -23.17
N LEU A 221 4.53 3.26 -21.91
CA LEU A 221 4.89 4.03 -20.73
C LEU A 221 5.26 3.08 -19.59
N GLY A 222 6.49 3.22 -19.08
CA GLY A 222 6.89 2.75 -17.76
C GLY A 222 6.94 3.90 -16.76
N GLN A 223 6.52 3.64 -15.53
CA GLN A 223 6.63 4.59 -14.44
C GLN A 223 7.03 3.88 -13.16
N THR A 224 8.05 4.41 -12.49
CA THR A 224 8.43 4.02 -11.13
C THR A 224 8.25 5.23 -10.21
N MET A 225 7.51 5.06 -9.13
CA MET A 225 7.32 6.07 -8.10
C MET A 225 7.91 5.58 -6.79
N LEU A 226 8.72 6.42 -6.16
CA LEU A 226 9.46 6.12 -4.95
C LEU A 226 8.94 7.00 -3.82
N GLU A 227 8.61 6.38 -2.69
CA GLU A 227 8.23 7.08 -1.48
C GLU A 227 9.03 6.54 -0.30
N VAL A 228 9.70 7.43 0.43
CA VAL A 228 10.40 7.04 1.66
C VAL A 228 9.39 7.00 2.81
N GLN A 229 9.25 5.84 3.45
CA GLN A 229 8.34 5.64 4.59
C GLN A 229 9.04 4.81 5.67
N ASN A 230 9.15 5.29 6.92
CA ASN A 230 9.52 4.48 8.09
C ASN A 230 10.68 3.47 7.85
N GLU A 231 11.84 3.95 7.37
CA GLU A 231 13.05 3.15 7.08
C GLU A 231 12.91 2.13 5.93
N ARG A 232 11.93 2.31 5.06
CA ARG A 232 11.79 1.57 3.80
C ARG A 232 11.45 2.51 2.66
N MET A 233 11.75 2.08 1.46
CA MET A 233 11.33 2.72 0.23
C MET A 233 10.14 1.94 -0.31
N HIS A 234 8.97 2.57 -0.29
CA HIS A 234 7.79 2.07 -0.98
C HIS A 234 7.93 2.38 -2.46
N VAL A 235 7.93 1.35 -3.29
CA VAL A 235 8.07 1.44 -4.74
C VAL A 235 6.74 1.06 -5.37
N VAL A 236 6.19 1.96 -6.18
CA VAL A 236 5.01 1.70 -7.00
C VAL A 236 5.41 1.78 -8.46
N GLU A 237 5.17 0.71 -9.20
CA GLU A 237 5.49 0.62 -10.61
C GLU A 237 4.24 0.44 -11.45
N GLN A 238 4.26 1.05 -12.63
CA GLN A 238 3.18 0.98 -13.59
C GLN A 238 3.76 0.74 -14.98
N ALA A 239 3.20 -0.23 -15.69
CA ALA A 239 3.51 -0.51 -17.09
C ALA A 239 2.24 -0.41 -17.93
N ARG A 240 2.26 0.47 -18.93
CA ARG A 240 1.29 0.47 -20.03
C ARG A 240 1.88 -0.31 -21.18
N LEU A 241 1.34 -1.50 -21.40
CA LEU A 241 1.74 -2.39 -22.47
C LEU A 241 0.76 -2.24 -23.63
N LEU A 242 1.28 -2.27 -24.85
CA LEU A 242 0.53 -2.21 -26.09
C LEU A 242 0.95 -3.40 -26.95
N ASN A 243 0.00 -4.29 -27.22
CA ASN A 243 0.17 -5.28 -28.28
C ASN A 243 -0.22 -4.65 -29.62
N VAL A 244 0.78 -4.36 -30.44
CA VAL A 244 0.62 -3.74 -31.76
C VAL A 244 0.24 -4.74 -32.85
N GLY A 245 0.39 -6.04 -32.59
CA GLY A 245 0.00 -7.10 -33.52
C GLY A 245 -1.52 -7.30 -33.60
N ASP A 246 -1.93 -8.19 -34.50
CA ASP A 246 -3.33 -8.60 -34.66
C ASP A 246 -3.65 -9.93 -33.93
N ALA A 247 -2.61 -10.58 -33.38
CA ALA A 247 -2.71 -11.79 -32.58
C ALA A 247 -2.59 -11.46 -31.08
N THR A 248 -3.25 -12.24 -30.23
CA THR A 248 -3.08 -12.17 -28.78
C THR A 248 -1.70 -12.72 -28.39
N TYR A 249 -0.91 -11.92 -27.68
CA TYR A 249 0.35 -12.41 -27.11
C TYR A 249 0.05 -13.25 -25.87
N VAL A 250 0.56 -14.48 -25.81
CA VAL A 250 0.40 -15.37 -24.65
C VAL A 250 1.75 -15.50 -23.97
N PHE A 251 1.80 -15.21 -22.67
CA PHE A 251 3.02 -15.36 -21.89
C PHE A 251 3.49 -16.83 -21.88
N PRO A 252 4.79 -17.09 -21.71
CA PRO A 252 5.29 -18.44 -21.52
C PRO A 252 4.55 -19.15 -20.37
N LYS A 253 4.43 -20.48 -20.44
CA LYS A 253 3.70 -21.26 -19.44
C LYS A 253 4.24 -21.07 -18.02
N ASP A 254 5.55 -20.93 -17.87
CA ASP A 254 6.22 -20.68 -16.59
C ASP A 254 6.23 -19.18 -16.22
N GLY A 255 5.63 -18.34 -17.05
CA GLY A 255 5.60 -16.89 -16.95
C GLY A 255 6.86 -16.19 -17.47
N LEU A 256 6.75 -14.88 -17.71
CA LEU A 256 7.89 -14.02 -17.97
C LEU A 256 8.34 -13.39 -16.65
N HIS A 257 9.47 -13.87 -16.12
CA HIS A 257 9.98 -13.44 -14.81
C HIS A 257 10.67 -12.08 -14.87
N VAL A 258 10.45 -11.27 -13.83
CA VAL A 258 11.11 -10.00 -13.55
C VAL A 258 11.71 -10.09 -12.16
N ALA A 259 13.02 -9.93 -12.08
CA ALA A 259 13.72 -9.86 -10.80
C ALA A 259 13.42 -8.53 -10.11
N LEU A 260 13.14 -8.59 -8.81
CA LEU A 260 13.04 -7.44 -7.93
C LEU A 260 14.32 -7.29 -7.10
N PRO A 261 14.57 -6.11 -6.51
CA PRO A 261 15.71 -5.90 -5.63
C PRO A 261 15.75 -6.90 -4.47
N GLU A 262 16.96 -7.23 -4.03
CA GLU A 262 17.15 -8.13 -2.89
C GLU A 262 16.46 -7.60 -1.63
N GLY A 263 15.82 -8.50 -0.87
CA GLY A 263 15.17 -8.14 0.39
C GLY A 263 13.84 -7.41 0.24
N PHE A 264 13.26 -7.33 -0.97
CA PHE A 264 11.94 -6.75 -1.16
C PHE A 264 10.86 -7.46 -0.32
N LYS A 265 9.83 -6.70 0.09
CA LYS A 265 8.72 -7.18 0.90
C LYS A 265 7.40 -6.61 0.42
N ALA A 266 6.30 -7.11 0.98
CA ALA A 266 4.96 -6.56 0.81
C ALA A 266 4.52 -6.40 -0.66
N PHE A 267 4.95 -7.31 -1.54
CA PHE A 267 4.55 -7.26 -2.94
C PHE A 267 3.03 -7.31 -3.08
N THR A 268 2.49 -6.33 -3.81
CA THR A 268 1.06 -6.22 -4.10
C THR A 268 0.90 -5.85 -5.57
N ALA A 269 0.16 -6.65 -6.32
CA ALA A 269 -0.23 -6.31 -7.68
C ALA A 269 -1.72 -5.94 -7.72
N GLN A 270 -2.04 -4.89 -8.47
CA GLN A 270 -3.43 -4.54 -8.74
C GLN A 270 -4.05 -5.63 -9.59
N ARG A 271 -5.04 -6.34 -9.04
CA ARG A 271 -5.79 -7.34 -9.78
C ARG A 271 -6.81 -6.64 -10.67
N GLY A 272 -6.48 -6.59 -11.97
CA GLY A 272 -7.43 -6.23 -13.00
C GLY A 272 -8.46 -7.34 -13.21
N MET A 273 -9.52 -7.00 -13.94
CA MET A 273 -10.46 -7.99 -14.45
C MET A 273 -9.94 -8.66 -15.74
N GLY A 274 -8.77 -8.28 -16.26
CA GLY A 274 -8.15 -8.92 -17.41
C GLY A 274 -7.56 -10.31 -17.11
N ASP A 275 -6.97 -10.91 -18.12
CA ASP A 275 -6.24 -12.19 -18.04
C ASP A 275 -4.80 -12.01 -17.55
N GLN A 276 -4.35 -10.77 -17.34
CA GLN A 276 -2.98 -10.48 -16.94
C GLN A 276 -2.84 -10.70 -15.43
N HIS A 277 -1.86 -11.51 -15.05
CA HIS A 277 -1.57 -11.81 -13.65
C HIS A 277 -0.09 -11.63 -13.34
N LEU A 278 0.20 -11.05 -12.17
CA LEU A 278 1.54 -10.90 -11.62
C LEU A 278 1.64 -11.79 -10.39
N LEU A 279 2.45 -12.83 -10.47
CA LEU A 279 2.63 -13.82 -9.40
C LEU A 279 4.01 -13.64 -8.79
N ALA A 280 4.08 -13.22 -7.53
CA ALA A 280 5.34 -13.03 -6.83
C ALA A 280 5.94 -14.34 -6.32
N ASP A 281 7.27 -14.37 -6.27
CA ASP A 281 8.09 -15.40 -5.64
C ASP A 281 9.18 -14.73 -4.78
N ASP A 282 10.19 -15.49 -4.31
CA ASP A 282 11.23 -14.94 -3.44
C ASP A 282 12.24 -14.02 -4.16
N LYS A 283 12.24 -14.00 -5.50
CA LYS A 283 13.21 -13.27 -6.34
C LYS A 283 12.60 -12.14 -7.15
N GLY A 284 11.28 -12.09 -7.23
CA GLY A 284 10.54 -11.05 -7.94
C GLY A 284 9.13 -11.51 -8.26
N PHE A 285 8.75 -11.46 -9.53
CA PHE A 285 7.43 -11.89 -9.97
C PHE A 285 7.43 -12.35 -11.44
N ALA A 286 6.41 -13.12 -11.81
CA ALA A 286 6.18 -13.58 -13.17
C ALA A 286 4.91 -12.96 -13.76
N PHE A 287 5.02 -12.41 -14.98
CA PHE A 287 3.84 -12.11 -15.81
C PHE A 287 3.27 -13.40 -16.41
N THR A 288 1.97 -13.61 -16.26
CA THR A 288 1.24 -14.76 -16.80
C THR A 288 -0.08 -14.33 -17.46
N GLY A 289 -0.67 -15.25 -18.22
CA GLY A 289 -1.89 -15.02 -19.00
C GLY A 289 -1.59 -14.51 -20.40
N SER A 290 -2.36 -13.54 -20.88
CA SER A 290 -2.26 -13.04 -22.26
C SER A 290 -2.45 -11.53 -22.38
N ILE A 291 -1.96 -10.92 -23.46
CA ILE A 291 -2.17 -9.51 -23.82
C ILE A 291 -2.88 -9.49 -25.19
N PRO A 292 -4.21 -9.21 -25.22
CA PRO A 292 -4.92 -9.07 -26.48
C PRO A 292 -4.41 -7.87 -27.30
N PRO A 293 -4.69 -7.81 -28.62
CA PRO A 293 -4.44 -6.62 -29.41
C PRO A 293 -5.04 -5.36 -28.75
N GLY A 294 -4.22 -4.32 -28.60
CA GLY A 294 -4.58 -3.12 -27.84
C GLY A 294 -3.76 -2.93 -26.57
N GLY A 295 -4.26 -2.10 -25.66
CA GLY A 295 -3.53 -1.64 -24.48
C GLY A 295 -3.99 -2.31 -23.19
N VAL A 296 -3.03 -2.61 -22.31
CA VAL A 296 -3.28 -3.01 -20.92
C VAL A 296 -2.42 -2.17 -19.99
N GLU A 297 -2.95 -1.87 -18.81
CA GLU A 297 -2.24 -1.16 -17.75
C GLU A 297 -2.08 -2.09 -16.55
N LEU A 298 -0.84 -2.25 -16.10
CA LEU A 298 -0.48 -3.11 -14.98
C LEU A 298 0.20 -2.25 -13.93
N THR A 299 -0.18 -2.45 -12.67
CA THR A 299 0.37 -1.71 -11.52
C THR A 299 0.73 -2.69 -10.42
N TRP A 300 1.93 -2.56 -9.88
CA TRP A 300 2.37 -3.32 -8.70
C TRP A 300 3.16 -2.43 -7.77
N ALA A 301 3.31 -2.88 -6.53
CA ALA A 301 4.05 -2.19 -5.51
C ALA A 301 4.81 -3.18 -4.62
N TYR A 302 5.91 -2.75 -4.05
CA TYR A 302 6.72 -3.51 -3.10
C TYR A 302 7.53 -2.55 -2.23
N ASP A 303 8.02 -3.06 -1.10
CA ASP A 303 8.85 -2.31 -0.17
C ASP A 303 10.29 -2.80 -0.24
N VAL A 304 11.25 -1.89 -0.30
CA VAL A 304 12.69 -2.18 -0.21
C VAL A 304 13.22 -1.64 1.13
N PRO A 305 13.94 -2.42 1.94
CA PRO A 305 14.56 -1.91 3.17
C PRO A 305 15.59 -0.82 2.83
N LEU A 306 15.65 0.22 3.66
CA LEU A 306 16.63 1.30 3.51
C LEU A 306 17.75 1.13 4.53
N ASP A 307 18.98 0.99 4.02
CA ASP A 307 20.19 0.96 4.83
C ASP A 307 20.91 2.31 4.74
N GLY A 308 20.44 3.28 5.53
CA GLY A 308 21.10 4.58 5.68
C GLY A 308 20.40 5.73 4.94
N THR A 309 21.20 6.60 4.34
CA THR A 309 20.74 7.87 3.72
C THR A 309 20.71 7.83 2.19
N GLU A 310 20.98 6.65 1.61
CA GLU A 310 21.02 6.41 0.18
C GLU A 310 20.29 5.10 -0.13
N ALA A 311 19.58 5.07 -1.25
CA ALA A 311 18.91 3.89 -1.76
C ALA A 311 19.32 3.67 -3.21
N HIS A 312 19.62 2.42 -3.52
CA HIS A 312 19.92 1.97 -4.87
C HIS A 312 18.86 0.96 -5.30
N LEU A 313 18.17 1.25 -6.39
CA LEU A 313 17.18 0.39 -6.99
C LEU A 313 17.67 0.00 -8.38
N GLN A 314 17.83 -1.30 -8.61
CA GLN A 314 18.17 -1.86 -9.92
C GLN A 314 17.17 -2.95 -10.28
N HIS A 315 16.56 -2.86 -11.46
CA HIS A 315 15.71 -3.94 -11.97
C HIS A 315 15.73 -3.98 -13.52
N ALA A 316 15.34 -5.15 -14.05
CA ALA A 316 15.36 -5.42 -15.48
C ALA A 316 14.10 -4.88 -16.18
N ILE A 317 14.30 -4.30 -17.36
CA ILE A 317 13.24 -3.87 -18.24
C ILE A 317 13.05 -4.94 -19.31
N VAL A 318 11.95 -5.70 -19.18
CA VAL A 318 11.70 -6.91 -19.99
C VAL A 318 10.96 -6.64 -21.30
N PHE A 319 10.36 -5.46 -21.46
CA PHE A 319 9.68 -5.04 -22.69
C PHE A 319 10.40 -3.89 -23.38
N PRO A 320 10.45 -3.86 -24.73
CA PRO A 320 10.90 -2.69 -25.46
C PRO A 320 10.07 -1.47 -25.04
N THR A 321 10.75 -0.47 -24.46
CA THR A 321 10.08 0.68 -23.84
C THR A 321 10.26 1.95 -24.66
N VAL A 322 9.15 2.65 -24.92
CA VAL A 322 9.13 3.94 -25.62
C VAL A 322 9.40 5.10 -24.67
N ARG A 323 8.71 5.15 -23.53
CA ARG A 323 8.90 6.17 -22.51
C ARG A 323 9.01 5.53 -21.13
N TYR A 324 9.94 6.03 -20.33
CA TYR A 324 10.04 5.66 -18.92
C TYR A 324 10.21 6.91 -18.07
N ARG A 325 9.52 6.98 -16.93
CA ARG A 325 9.65 8.07 -15.97
C ARG A 325 9.84 7.55 -14.55
N VAL A 326 10.64 8.28 -13.78
CA VAL A 326 10.87 8.00 -12.36
C VAL A 326 10.51 9.23 -11.57
N LEU A 327 9.72 9.04 -10.52
CA LEU A 327 9.25 10.10 -9.64
C LEU A 327 9.56 9.76 -8.19
N THR A 328 9.88 10.76 -7.39
CA THR A 328 9.97 10.62 -5.93
C THR A 328 9.38 11.85 -5.25
N SER A 329 8.78 11.65 -4.07
CA SER A 329 8.38 12.75 -3.20
C SER A 329 9.61 13.59 -2.83
N SER A 330 9.55 14.91 -3.01
CA SER A 330 10.65 15.79 -2.64
C SER A 330 10.68 16.00 -1.13
N SER A 331 11.85 15.84 -0.52
CA SER A 331 12.14 16.28 0.84
C SER A 331 13.43 17.11 0.84
N PRO A 332 13.63 18.02 1.81
CA PRO A 332 14.84 18.84 1.84
C PRO A 332 16.11 17.99 1.78
N GLY A 333 16.97 18.25 0.79
CA GLY A 333 18.24 17.54 0.59
C GLY A 333 18.14 16.24 -0.23
N LEU A 334 16.94 15.76 -0.56
CA LEU A 334 16.75 14.57 -1.38
C LEU A 334 17.14 14.85 -2.83
N LYS A 335 17.82 13.88 -3.45
CA LYS A 335 18.23 13.94 -4.86
C LYS A 335 17.88 12.63 -5.55
N LEU A 336 17.41 12.75 -6.79
CA LEU A 336 17.10 11.62 -7.66
C LEU A 336 18.09 11.59 -8.83
N ALA A 337 18.76 10.45 -9.02
CA ALA A 337 19.58 10.20 -10.19
C ALA A 337 19.17 8.86 -10.80
N VAL A 338 19.06 8.83 -12.13
CA VAL A 338 18.74 7.61 -12.87
C VAL A 338 19.75 7.46 -13.99
N ALA A 339 20.43 6.32 -14.07
CA ALA A 339 21.49 6.11 -15.06
C ALA A 339 20.91 6.19 -16.48
N GLY A 340 21.55 7.00 -17.33
CA GLY A 340 21.12 7.21 -18.71
C GLY A 340 19.94 8.17 -18.89
N PHE A 341 19.41 8.76 -17.82
CA PHE A 341 18.35 9.77 -17.89
C PHE A 341 18.94 11.19 -17.76
N PRO A 342 18.21 12.23 -18.21
CA PRO A 342 18.51 13.61 -17.87
C PRO A 342 18.51 13.84 -16.35
N ALA A 343 19.16 14.92 -15.91
CA ALA A 343 19.13 15.33 -14.50
C ALA A 343 17.68 15.52 -14.01
N SER A 344 17.41 15.09 -12.77
CA SER A 344 16.08 15.24 -12.18
C SER A 344 15.67 16.70 -12.08
N GLN A 345 14.42 16.97 -12.38
CA GLN A 345 13.81 18.29 -12.26
C GLN A 345 12.82 18.29 -11.10
N THR A 346 12.70 19.44 -10.43
CA THR A 346 11.65 19.65 -9.43
C THR A 346 10.41 20.14 -10.14
N HIS A 347 9.30 19.41 -9.99
CA HIS A 347 7.98 19.87 -10.38
C HIS A 347 7.19 20.22 -9.12
N SER A 348 6.89 21.51 -8.96
CA SER A 348 5.98 21.99 -7.92
C SER A 348 4.56 21.96 -8.49
N GLY A 349 3.80 20.90 -8.18
CA GLY A 349 2.44 20.70 -8.65
C GLY A 349 1.52 20.27 -7.50
N GLY A 350 0.59 21.15 -7.11
CA GLY A 350 -0.33 20.90 -5.98
C GLY A 350 0.31 21.15 -4.61
N ASP A 351 -0.05 20.32 -3.62
CA ASP A 351 0.38 20.45 -2.20
C ASP A 351 1.80 19.89 -1.90
N GLN A 352 2.49 19.27 -2.87
CA GLN A 352 3.82 18.67 -2.66
C GLN A 352 4.74 18.87 -3.86
N ASP A 353 6.02 19.10 -3.58
CA ASP A 353 7.08 19.09 -4.58
C ASP A 353 7.44 17.64 -4.97
N LEU A 354 7.62 17.40 -6.26
CA LEU A 354 8.04 16.10 -6.80
C LEU A 354 9.37 16.26 -7.54
N LEU A 355 10.31 15.35 -7.30
CA LEU A 355 11.45 15.20 -8.20
C LEU A 355 11.07 14.19 -9.28
N TYR A 356 11.31 14.54 -10.54
CA TYR A 356 11.04 13.63 -11.65
C TYR A 356 12.18 13.67 -12.67
N THR A 357 12.39 12.53 -13.32
CA THR A 357 13.19 12.45 -14.55
C THR A 357 12.51 11.48 -15.51
N GLN A 358 12.70 11.70 -16.80
CA GLN A 358 12.11 10.87 -17.83
C GLN A 358 13.04 10.73 -19.02
N ILE A 359 12.91 9.60 -19.71
CA ILE A 359 13.52 9.36 -21.01
C ILE A 359 12.44 8.99 -22.01
N GLU A 360 12.57 9.53 -23.20
CA GLU A 360 11.81 9.10 -24.36
C GLU A 360 12.76 8.53 -25.41
N ARG A 361 12.36 7.40 -25.98
CA ARG A 361 13.20 6.57 -26.83
C ARG A 361 12.72 6.73 -28.27
N THR A 362 13.64 7.09 -29.14
CA THR A 362 13.40 7.13 -30.58
C THR A 362 13.73 5.78 -31.23
N PRO A 363 13.08 5.43 -32.36
CA PRO A 363 13.46 4.27 -33.16
C PRO A 363 14.96 4.24 -33.47
N GLY A 364 15.61 3.10 -33.24
CA GLY A 364 17.06 2.92 -33.45
C GLY A 364 17.94 3.16 -32.22
N SER A 365 17.39 3.69 -31.13
CA SER A 365 18.15 3.85 -29.87
C SER A 365 18.41 2.48 -29.19
N PRO A 366 19.60 2.23 -28.59
CA PRO A 366 20.01 0.93 -28.05
C PRO A 366 19.15 0.46 -26.87
N ALA A 367 18.62 -0.78 -26.90
CA ALA A 367 17.61 -1.28 -25.94
C ALA A 367 17.85 -0.84 -24.47
N PHE A 368 16.80 -0.27 -23.86
CA PHE A 368 16.76 0.08 -22.45
C PHE A 368 16.50 -1.21 -21.64
N LYS A 369 17.56 -1.79 -21.06
CA LYS A 369 17.52 -3.14 -20.46
C LYS A 369 17.47 -3.14 -18.93
N THR A 370 18.01 -2.11 -18.29
CA THR A 370 18.07 -1.99 -16.83
C THR A 370 17.69 -0.56 -16.44
N LEU A 371 16.92 -0.44 -15.37
CA LEU A 371 16.68 0.84 -14.71
C LEU A 371 17.53 0.85 -13.44
N ASP A 372 18.50 1.77 -13.38
CA ASP A 372 19.39 1.97 -12.23
C ASP A 372 19.07 3.34 -11.61
N VAL A 373 18.43 3.32 -10.46
CA VAL A 373 17.96 4.52 -9.75
C VAL A 373 18.72 4.66 -8.44
N THR A 374 19.27 5.85 -8.21
CA THR A 374 19.91 6.25 -6.97
C THR A 374 19.12 7.40 -6.35
N VAL A 375 18.65 7.20 -5.13
CA VAL A 375 18.04 8.25 -4.30
C VAL A 375 18.99 8.53 -3.15
N SER A 376 19.47 9.77 -3.05
CA SER A 376 20.39 10.18 -1.98
C SER A 376 19.80 11.33 -1.16
N GLY A 377 20.36 11.55 0.04
CA GLY A 377 19.84 12.56 0.97
C GLY A 377 18.53 12.15 1.63
N ILE A 378 18.30 10.84 1.77
CA ILE A 378 17.16 10.30 2.51
C ILE A 378 17.31 10.72 3.98
N PRO A 379 16.29 11.37 4.59
CA PRO A 379 16.33 11.71 6.01
C PRO A 379 16.55 10.45 6.85
N GLY A 380 17.75 10.33 7.43
CA GLY A 380 18.12 9.16 8.23
C GLY A 380 17.30 9.06 9.52
N PRO A 381 17.25 7.88 10.15
CA PRO A 381 16.69 7.75 11.49
C PRO A 381 17.40 8.72 12.44
N GLY A 382 16.64 9.61 13.07
CA GLY A 382 17.19 10.61 13.98
C GLY A 382 17.98 9.99 15.14
N PRO A 383 18.73 10.81 15.91
CA PRO A 383 19.59 10.34 17.01
C PRO A 383 18.84 9.59 18.13
N TYR A 384 17.51 9.58 18.10
CA TYR A 384 16.64 8.88 19.05
C TYR A 384 16.93 7.38 19.20
N ARG A 385 17.40 6.68 18.16
CA ARG A 385 17.80 5.27 18.29
C ARG A 385 18.98 5.09 19.25
N TRP A 386 19.97 5.97 19.16
CA TRP A 386 21.12 5.97 20.08
C TRP A 386 20.72 6.38 21.49
N ILE A 387 19.77 7.29 21.64
CA ILE A 387 19.20 7.67 22.94
C ILE A 387 18.49 6.47 23.59
N ALA A 388 17.68 5.72 22.84
CA ALA A 388 17.00 4.52 23.34
C ALA A 388 17.99 3.43 23.77
N VAL A 389 19.05 3.19 22.98
CA VAL A 389 20.13 2.25 23.33
C VAL A 389 20.89 2.71 24.58
N ALA A 390 21.18 4.00 24.71
CA ALA A 390 21.82 4.55 25.89
C ALA A 390 20.95 4.38 27.14
N ILE A 391 19.65 4.67 27.06
CA ILE A 391 18.70 4.47 28.16
C ILE A 391 18.62 2.99 28.55
N ALA A 392 18.49 2.08 27.58
CA ALA A 392 18.48 0.64 27.85
C ALA A 392 19.80 0.19 28.52
N GLY A 393 20.95 0.70 28.06
CA GLY A 393 22.25 0.46 28.66
C GLY A 393 22.32 0.93 30.12
N VAL A 394 21.77 2.11 30.42
CA VAL A 394 21.67 2.62 31.80
C VAL A 394 20.79 1.72 32.68
N PHE A 395 19.66 1.22 32.18
CA PHE A 395 18.83 0.27 32.93
C PHE A 395 19.55 -1.05 33.22
N VAL A 396 20.27 -1.59 32.23
CA VAL A 396 21.06 -2.81 32.40
C VAL A 396 22.18 -2.60 33.42
N LEU A 397 22.94 -1.51 33.32
CA LEU A 397 23.99 -1.17 34.28
C LEU A 397 23.42 -0.92 35.69
N GLY A 398 22.30 -0.20 35.80
CA GLY A 398 21.63 0.07 37.07
C GLY A 398 21.15 -1.22 37.74
N GLY A 399 20.55 -2.13 36.98
CA GLY A 399 20.17 -3.46 37.45
C GLY A 399 21.37 -4.29 37.91
N LEU A 400 22.48 -4.25 37.16
CA LEU A 400 23.71 -4.96 37.49
C LEU A 400 24.32 -4.45 38.82
N VAL A 401 24.40 -3.13 39.01
CA VAL A 401 24.92 -2.51 40.23
C VAL A 401 24.08 -2.88 41.46
N LEU A 402 22.75 -2.93 41.33
CA LEU A 402 21.86 -3.36 42.41
C LEU A 402 22.06 -4.83 42.80
N VAL A 403 22.34 -5.71 41.83
CA VAL A 403 22.61 -7.13 42.09
C VAL A 403 23.95 -7.33 42.80
N PHE A 404 24.98 -6.53 42.47
CA PHE A 404 26.31 -6.62 43.10
C PHE A 404 26.41 -5.87 44.44
N ARG A 405 25.48 -4.97 44.79
CA ARG A 405 25.40 -4.31 46.11
C ARG A 405 24.55 -5.09 47.14
N ARG A 406 24.58 -6.44 47.12
CA ARG A 406 23.97 -7.26 48.17
C ARG A 406 24.63 -6.99 49.53
N ALA A 407 23.96 -6.21 50.38
CA ALA A 407 24.26 -6.10 51.80
C ALA A 407 23.92 -7.42 52.53
N PRO A 408 24.63 -7.78 53.61
CA PRO A 408 24.37 -9.02 54.36
C PRO A 408 22.99 -8.96 55.03
N ALA A 409 22.21 -10.04 54.90
CA ALA A 409 20.84 -10.13 55.39
C ALA A 409 20.78 -10.04 56.93
N PRO A 410 19.98 -9.13 57.52
CA PRO A 410 19.67 -9.15 58.95
C PRO A 410 18.76 -10.33 59.30
N ARG A 411 18.84 -10.81 60.55
CA ARG A 411 18.07 -11.96 61.04
C ARG A 411 16.56 -11.66 60.95
N ALA A 412 15.80 -12.65 60.48
CA ALA A 412 14.39 -12.53 60.10
C ALA A 412 13.45 -12.00 61.21
N ALA A 413 13.83 -12.10 62.49
CA ALA A 413 13.05 -11.58 63.61
C ALA A 413 13.10 -10.03 63.70
N ASP A 414 14.24 -9.40 63.40
CA ASP A 414 14.38 -7.93 63.45
C ASP A 414 13.70 -7.26 62.25
N VAL A 415 13.67 -7.95 61.09
CA VAL A 415 12.99 -7.48 59.88
C VAL A 415 11.47 -7.55 60.02
N ALA A 416 10.94 -8.57 60.72
CA ALA A 416 9.51 -8.69 60.97
C ALA A 416 8.99 -7.57 61.89
N MET A 417 9.72 -7.25 62.97
CA MET A 417 9.33 -6.17 63.90
C MET A 417 9.48 -4.78 63.26
N THR A 418 10.56 -4.53 62.49
CA THR A 418 10.72 -3.25 61.77
C THR A 418 9.67 -3.08 60.66
N GLY A 419 9.28 -4.15 59.97
CA GLY A 419 8.20 -4.12 58.99
C GLY A 419 6.82 -3.82 59.60
N VAL A 420 6.52 -4.40 60.76
CA VAL A 420 5.28 -4.11 61.51
C VAL A 420 5.25 -2.66 62.00
N ALA A 421 6.38 -2.15 62.53
CA ALA A 421 6.49 -0.76 62.97
C ALA A 421 6.35 0.24 61.81
N ALA A 422 7.03 -0.01 60.69
CA ALA A 422 6.93 0.85 59.50
C ALA A 422 5.52 0.83 58.88
N ARG A 423 4.84 -0.33 58.89
CA ARG A 423 3.47 -0.43 58.39
C ARG A 423 2.48 0.32 59.29
N LYS A 424 2.67 0.28 60.61
CA LYS A 424 1.89 1.06 61.57
C LYS A 424 2.06 2.57 61.34
N GLU A 425 3.29 3.03 61.17
CA GLU A 425 3.58 4.46 60.91
C GLU A 425 2.95 4.93 59.60
N ALA A 426 3.07 4.14 58.52
CA ALA A 426 2.44 4.45 57.25
C ALA A 426 0.90 4.54 57.33
N LEU A 427 0.25 3.65 58.10
CA LEU A 427 -1.20 3.69 58.31
C LEU A 427 -1.64 4.92 59.12
N LEU A 428 -0.83 5.34 60.09
CA LEU A 428 -1.08 6.56 60.86
C LEU A 428 -0.94 7.81 59.99
N ASP A 429 0.07 7.86 59.12
CA ASP A 429 0.27 8.95 58.17
C ASP A 429 -0.87 9.01 57.14
N GLU A 430 -1.32 7.87 56.63
CA GLU A 430 -2.45 7.80 55.70
C GLU A 430 -3.76 8.25 56.37
N ALA A 431 -3.97 7.89 57.65
CA ALA A 431 -5.11 8.39 58.42
C ALA A 431 -5.04 9.90 58.66
N ALA A 432 -3.85 10.45 58.94
CA ALA A 432 -3.66 11.88 59.10
C ALA A 432 -3.89 12.66 57.79
N ALA A 433 -3.43 12.12 56.66
CA ALA A 433 -3.67 12.68 55.33
C ALA A 433 -5.17 12.68 54.98
N LEU A 434 -5.89 11.58 55.29
CA LEU A 434 -7.34 11.49 55.08
C LEU A 434 -8.10 12.58 55.85
N GLU A 435 -7.69 12.91 57.08
CA GLU A 435 -8.36 13.96 57.86
C GLU A 435 -8.08 15.34 57.28
N ALA A 436 -6.83 15.60 56.86
CA ALA A 436 -6.46 16.85 56.21
C ALA A 436 -7.22 17.06 54.89
N GLU A 437 -7.44 16.01 54.10
CA GLU A 437 -8.20 16.09 52.86
C GLU A 437 -9.69 16.36 53.09
N ARG A 438 -10.28 15.83 54.18
CA ARG A 438 -11.65 16.14 54.57
C ARG A 438 -11.78 17.59 55.03
N GLU A 439 -10.84 18.08 55.85
CA GLU A 439 -10.83 19.47 56.32
C GLU A 439 -10.72 20.46 55.15
N GLN A 440 -9.97 20.09 54.12
CA GLN A 440 -9.84 20.86 52.88
C GLN A 440 -11.03 20.67 51.91
N GLY A 441 -12.05 19.90 52.30
CA GLY A 441 -13.26 19.66 51.51
C GLY A 441 -13.05 18.86 50.23
N ARG A 442 -11.89 18.18 50.06
CA ARG A 442 -11.55 17.43 48.84
C ARG A 442 -12.25 16.06 48.76
N ILE A 443 -12.68 15.53 49.89
CA ILE A 443 -13.38 14.25 49.99
C ILE A 443 -14.72 14.38 50.73
N GLY A 444 -15.73 13.65 50.27
CA GLY A 444 -17.08 13.67 50.84
C GLY A 444 -17.20 12.87 52.16
N PRO A 445 -18.22 13.15 52.99
CA PRO A 445 -18.35 12.58 54.34
C PRO A 445 -18.54 11.06 54.35
N GLU A 446 -19.24 10.50 53.35
CA GLU A 446 -19.45 9.04 53.27
C GLU A 446 -18.18 8.28 52.88
N TYR A 447 -17.37 8.85 51.98
CA TYR A 447 -16.09 8.25 51.58
C TYR A 447 -15.11 8.29 52.75
N HIS A 448 -15.01 9.44 53.42
CA HIS A 448 -14.21 9.62 54.62
C HIS A 448 -14.58 8.61 55.72
N ALA A 449 -15.88 8.49 56.06
CA ALA A 449 -16.32 7.59 57.13
C ALA A 449 -16.10 6.10 56.80
N ARG A 450 -16.09 5.72 55.52
CA ARG A 450 -15.77 4.36 55.09
C ARG A 450 -14.27 4.11 55.15
N ARG A 451 -13.47 4.98 54.54
CA ARG A 451 -12.01 4.81 54.48
C ARG A 451 -11.37 4.89 55.86
N ARG A 452 -11.88 5.75 56.74
CA ARG A 452 -11.45 5.83 58.14
C ARG A 452 -11.70 4.54 58.91
N ARG A 453 -12.81 3.84 58.65
CA ARG A 453 -13.09 2.54 59.29
C ARG A 453 -12.11 1.46 58.81
N GLU A 454 -11.87 1.39 57.51
CA GLU A 454 -10.91 0.45 56.93
C GLU A 454 -9.50 0.64 57.50
N LEU A 455 -9.01 1.89 57.57
CA LEU A 455 -7.69 2.19 58.13
C LEU A 455 -7.59 1.85 59.63
N LEU A 456 -8.66 2.05 60.40
CA LEU A 456 -8.70 1.68 61.82
C LEU A 456 -8.70 0.16 62.03
N ASP A 457 -9.41 -0.58 61.17
CA ASP A 457 -9.43 -2.04 61.21
C ASP A 457 -8.05 -2.63 60.85
N GLU A 458 -7.39 -2.10 59.80
CA GLU A 458 -6.01 -2.48 59.45
C GLU A 458 -5.02 -2.16 60.58
N LEU A 459 -5.15 -0.98 61.20
CA LEU A 459 -4.30 -0.59 62.33
C LEU A 459 -4.51 -1.53 63.54
N ALA A 460 -5.74 -1.93 63.82
CA ALA A 460 -6.06 -2.86 64.90
C ALA A 460 -5.45 -4.25 64.67
N GLU A 461 -5.40 -4.71 63.42
CA GLU A 461 -4.73 -5.96 63.06
C GLU A 461 -3.21 -5.88 63.27
N VAL A 462 -2.59 -4.80 62.80
CA VAL A 462 -1.14 -4.57 62.98
C VAL A 462 -0.76 -4.49 64.46
N LEU A 463 -1.57 -3.81 65.28
CA LEU A 463 -1.35 -3.73 66.73
C LEU A 463 -1.52 -5.09 67.44
N ARG A 464 -2.42 -5.96 66.95
CA ARG A 464 -2.55 -7.33 67.48
C ARG A 464 -1.30 -8.17 67.21
N VAL A 465 -0.76 -8.06 65.99
CA VAL A 465 0.49 -8.75 65.62
C VAL A 465 1.65 -8.24 66.46
N GLU A 466 1.77 -6.92 66.68
CA GLU A 466 2.77 -6.30 67.56
C GLU A 466 2.65 -6.82 69.00
N ALA A 467 1.43 -6.90 69.56
CA ALA A 467 1.19 -7.40 70.91
C ALA A 467 1.45 -8.91 71.07
N GLN A 468 1.15 -9.71 70.04
CA GLN A 468 1.45 -11.15 70.04
C GLN A 468 2.96 -11.39 69.98
N ALA A 469 3.68 -10.64 69.14
CA ALA A 469 5.13 -10.68 69.04
C ALA A 469 5.81 -10.32 70.38
N ALA A 470 5.32 -9.28 71.06
CA ALA A 470 5.82 -8.86 72.38
C ALA A 470 5.60 -9.93 73.47
N ARG A 471 4.47 -10.66 73.42
CA ARG A 471 4.19 -11.77 74.36
C ARG A 471 5.00 -13.02 74.09
N SER A 472 5.34 -13.31 72.84
CA SER A 472 6.23 -14.42 72.48
C SER A 472 7.69 -14.15 72.85
N ALA A 473 8.09 -12.88 72.98
CA ALA A 473 9.43 -12.50 73.40
C ALA A 473 9.64 -12.53 74.93
N SER A 474 8.57 -12.65 75.73
CA SER A 474 8.62 -12.68 77.20
C SER A 474 8.39 -14.05 77.84
N ARG A 475 8.26 -15.11 77.02
CA ARG A 475 8.34 -16.52 77.43
C ARG A 475 9.66 -17.10 76.94
#